data_AF-A0A6A5QBV9-F1
#
_entry.id   AF-A0A6A5QBV9-F1
#
_cell.length_a   1.000
_cell.length_b   1.000
_cell.length_c   1.000
_cell.angle_alpha   90.00
_cell.angle_beta   90.00
_cell.angle_gamma   90.00
#
_symmetry.space_group_name_H-M   'P 1'
#
loop_
_entity.id
_entity.type
_entity.pdbx_description
1 polymer ?
#
loop_
_entity_poly.entity_id
_entity_poly.type
_entity_poly.pdbx_seq_one_letter_code
_entity_poly.pdbx_strand_id
1 'polypeptide(L)'
;MKATPPARYYDLLDATARVGALEVRLGYTFKNRLTCIAALKLFNNGGPLYYDGITHAVDKNNRLALLGDRVLSLVVCEIWFKTEHSNTNTIAEEHSIMSSDTVSRIALEATGNALGLRKSILVPNVPLGPTQTNFTRDHIAETLEAVLGAIYVDSGYNLQAVSNVLKGLGL
;
A
#
# COMPACT_ATOMS: atom_id res chain seq x y z
N MET A 1 -0.62 -10.12 35.79
CA MET A 1 -0.30 -8.70 35.50
C MET A 1 -0.26 -8.53 33.99
N LYS A 2 -1.05 -7.61 33.42
CA LYS A 2 -0.93 -7.25 32.00
C LYS A 2 0.42 -6.57 31.78
N ALA A 3 1.13 -6.94 30.72
CA ALA A 3 2.41 -6.31 30.40
C ALA A 3 2.20 -4.81 30.14
N THR A 4 3.08 -3.97 30.66
CA THR A 4 3.05 -2.53 30.45
C THR A 4 3.27 -2.21 28.96
N PRO A 5 2.58 -1.21 28.38
CA PRO A 5 2.80 -0.83 26.98
C PRO A 5 4.28 -0.47 26.72
N PRO A 6 4.83 -0.83 25.55
CA PRO A 6 6.14 -0.36 25.13
C PRO A 6 6.20 1.18 25.08
N ALA A 7 7.41 1.75 25.18
CA ALA A 7 7.59 3.20 25.10
C ALA A 7 7.12 3.79 23.75
N ARG A 8 7.24 3.01 22.67
CA ARG A 8 6.71 3.30 21.35
C ARG A 8 6.01 2.08 20.80
N TYR A 9 4.78 2.25 20.32
CA TYR A 9 4.00 1.21 19.68
C TYR A 9 2.99 1.81 18.70
N TYR A 10 2.46 0.96 17.84
CA TYR A 10 1.27 1.24 17.04
C TYR A 10 0.06 0.60 17.71
N ASP A 11 -0.99 1.38 17.98
CA ASP A 11 -2.20 0.85 18.59
C ASP A 11 -2.89 -0.12 17.61
N LEU A 12 -3.10 -1.38 18.03
CA LEU A 12 -3.64 -2.41 17.15
C LEU A 12 -5.12 -2.16 16.79
N LEU A 13 -5.90 -1.54 17.68
CA LEU A 13 -7.30 -1.21 17.39
C LEU A 13 -7.36 -0.09 16.35
N ASP A 14 -6.56 0.96 16.51
CA ASP A 14 -6.43 2.04 15.51
C ASP A 14 -5.95 1.49 14.16
N ALA A 15 -4.92 0.63 14.16
CA ALA A 15 -4.42 -0.01 12.95
C ALA A 15 -5.51 -0.83 12.25
N THR A 16 -6.29 -1.60 13.01
CA THR A 16 -7.39 -2.41 12.46
C THR A 16 -8.52 -1.53 11.91
N ALA A 17 -8.85 -0.42 12.58
CA ALA A 17 -9.84 0.54 12.11
C ALA A 17 -9.42 1.21 10.79
N ARG A 18 -8.14 1.60 10.68
CA ARG A 18 -7.57 2.15 9.43
C ARG A 18 -7.65 1.15 8.28
N VAL A 19 -7.33 -0.12 8.53
CA VAL A 19 -7.49 -1.19 7.53
C VAL A 19 -8.95 -1.32 7.11
N GLY A 20 -9.89 -1.40 8.05
CA GLY A 20 -11.31 -1.51 7.71
C GLY A 20 -11.82 -0.34 6.85
N ALA A 21 -11.39 0.89 7.15
CA ALA A 21 -11.72 2.04 6.32
C ALA A 21 -11.08 1.99 4.93
N LEU A 22 -9.86 1.44 4.83
CA LEU A 22 -9.17 1.28 3.55
C LEU A 22 -9.78 0.16 2.69
N GLU A 23 -10.19 -0.97 3.29
CA GLU A 23 -10.89 -2.07 2.61
C GLU A 23 -12.11 -1.57 1.83
N VAL A 24 -12.90 -0.68 2.44
CA VAL A 24 -14.07 -0.06 1.79
C VAL A 24 -13.68 0.74 0.55
N ARG A 25 -12.61 1.54 0.63
CA ARG A 25 -12.16 2.38 -0.50
C ARG A 25 -11.47 1.57 -1.61
N LEU A 26 -10.85 0.45 -1.25
CA LEU A 26 -10.23 -0.49 -2.18
C LEU A 26 -11.24 -1.39 -2.89
N GLY A 27 -12.41 -1.63 -2.29
CA GLY A 27 -13.31 -2.70 -2.72
C GLY A 27 -12.71 -4.10 -2.50
N TYR A 28 -11.75 -4.24 -1.57
CA TYR A 28 -11.06 -5.49 -1.25
C TYR A 28 -11.07 -5.73 0.26
N THR A 29 -11.55 -6.90 0.70
CA THR A 29 -11.52 -7.31 2.11
C THR A 29 -10.37 -8.28 2.33
N PHE A 30 -9.43 -7.94 3.23
CA PHE A 30 -8.30 -8.79 3.53
C PHE A 30 -8.73 -10.00 4.35
N LYS A 31 -8.28 -11.19 3.93
CA LYS A 31 -8.43 -12.42 4.74
C LYS A 31 -7.56 -12.35 5.98
N ASN A 32 -6.35 -11.83 5.83
CA ASN A 32 -5.42 -11.53 6.90
C ASN A 32 -5.12 -10.02 6.96
N ARG A 33 -5.83 -9.31 7.84
CA ARG A 33 -5.65 -7.88 8.04
C ARG A 33 -4.25 -7.48 8.52
N LEU A 34 -3.50 -8.39 9.17
CA LEU A 34 -2.11 -8.10 9.56
C LEU A 34 -1.22 -7.81 8.35
N THR A 35 -1.50 -8.42 7.19
CA THR A 35 -0.78 -8.14 5.94
C THR A 35 -0.99 -6.68 5.49
N CYS A 36 -2.22 -6.16 5.60
CA CYS A 36 -2.51 -4.77 5.30
C CYS A 36 -1.93 -3.82 6.36
N ILE A 37 -1.99 -4.19 7.65
CA ILE A 37 -1.34 -3.43 8.72
C ILE A 37 0.17 -3.29 8.46
N ALA A 38 0.83 -4.37 8.01
CA ALA A 38 2.24 -4.33 7.61
C ALA A 38 2.48 -3.38 6.43
N ALA A 39 1.59 -3.36 5.44
CA ALA A 39 1.68 -2.44 4.30
C ALA A 39 1.57 -0.95 4.70
N LEU A 40 0.81 -0.65 5.75
CA LEU A 40 0.58 0.71 6.25
C LEU A 40 1.66 1.20 7.23
N LYS A 41 2.60 0.33 7.62
CA LYS A 41 3.69 0.64 8.55
C LYS A 41 4.95 1.10 7.80
N LEU A 42 5.16 2.41 7.70
CA LEU A 42 6.34 2.98 7.03
C LEU A 42 7.63 2.94 7.88
N PHE A 43 7.50 3.18 9.19
CA PHE A 43 8.68 3.44 10.03
C PHE A 43 9.05 2.23 10.89
N ASN A 44 10.34 1.92 10.96
CA ASN A 44 10.86 0.87 11.86
C ASN A 44 10.99 1.35 13.30
N ASN A 45 11.22 2.64 13.52
CA ASN A 45 11.46 3.23 14.86
C ASN A 45 10.18 3.51 15.68
N GLY A 46 9.01 3.12 15.16
CA GLY A 46 7.71 3.29 15.83
C GLY A 46 7.34 2.18 16.80
N GLY A 47 8.11 1.07 16.82
CA GLY A 47 7.86 -0.07 17.71
C GLY A 47 6.88 -1.11 17.16
N PRO A 48 6.49 -2.11 17.98
CA PRO A 48 5.56 -3.17 17.59
C PRO A 48 4.11 -2.66 17.55
N LEU A 49 3.20 -3.49 17.04
CA LEU A 49 1.78 -3.35 17.36
C LEU A 49 1.54 -3.73 18.81
N TYR A 50 0.62 -3.05 19.49
CA TYR A 50 0.27 -3.33 20.88
C TYR A 50 -1.23 -3.24 21.12
N TYR A 51 -1.76 -4.18 21.90
CA TYR A 51 -3.09 -4.11 22.49
C TYR A 51 -3.17 -5.00 23.73
N ASP A 52 -3.68 -4.43 24.83
CA ASP A 52 -4.00 -5.13 26.07
C ASP A 52 -2.92 -6.08 26.64
N GLY A 53 -1.66 -5.64 26.60
CA GLY A 53 -0.52 -6.43 27.08
C GLY A 53 0.07 -7.41 26.05
N ILE A 54 -0.49 -7.47 24.84
CA ILE A 54 0.01 -8.28 23.73
C ILE A 54 0.76 -7.39 22.75
N THR A 55 1.95 -7.83 22.34
CA THR A 55 2.74 -7.17 21.29
C THR A 55 2.88 -8.07 20.07
N HIS A 56 2.83 -7.46 18.88
CA HIS A 56 3.13 -8.13 17.62
C HIS A 56 4.20 -7.37 16.87
N ALA A 57 5.32 -8.05 16.60
CA ALA A 57 6.38 -7.51 15.76
C ALA A 57 5.91 -7.48 14.31
N VAL A 58 5.99 -6.32 13.68
CA VAL A 58 5.66 -6.12 12.26
C VAL A 58 6.74 -5.23 11.65
N ASP A 59 7.36 -5.73 10.59
CA ASP A 59 8.37 -4.99 9.85
C ASP A 59 7.75 -3.80 9.11
N LYS A 60 8.58 -2.83 8.71
CA LYS A 60 8.11 -1.81 7.77
C LYS A 60 7.74 -2.44 6.41
N ASN A 61 6.94 -1.70 5.67
CA ASN A 61 6.29 -2.12 4.43
C ASN A 61 7.22 -2.34 3.21
N ASN A 62 8.52 -2.05 3.29
CA ASN A 62 9.44 -2.05 2.15
C ASN A 62 9.45 -3.35 1.32
N ARG A 63 9.32 -4.52 1.95
CA ARG A 63 9.27 -5.81 1.24
C ARG A 63 7.98 -5.96 0.44
N LEU A 64 6.86 -5.51 1.00
CA LEU A 64 5.57 -5.49 0.32
C LEU A 64 5.56 -4.45 -0.80
N ALA A 65 6.17 -3.28 -0.57
CA ALA A 65 6.30 -2.23 -1.59
C ALA A 65 7.06 -2.72 -2.81
N LEU A 66 8.23 -3.33 -2.61
CA LEU A 66 9.01 -3.89 -3.71
C LEU A 66 8.24 -4.97 -4.48
N LEU A 67 7.53 -5.86 -3.78
CA LEU A 67 6.70 -6.87 -4.43
C LEU A 67 5.55 -6.24 -5.23
N GLY A 68 4.86 -5.28 -4.63
CA GLY A 68 3.71 -4.60 -5.24
C GLY A 68 4.09 -3.76 -6.45
N ASP A 69 5.25 -3.11 -6.45
CA ASP A 69 5.79 -2.40 -7.62
C ASP A 69 5.96 -3.34 -8.83
N ARG A 70 6.54 -4.53 -8.61
CA ARG A 70 6.69 -5.54 -9.68
C ARG A 70 5.35 -6.10 -10.14
N VAL A 71 4.43 -6.34 -9.21
CA VAL A 71 3.09 -6.82 -9.54
C VAL A 71 2.31 -5.78 -10.34
N LEU A 72 2.35 -4.51 -9.92
CA LEU A 72 1.72 -3.41 -10.64
C LEU A 72 2.28 -3.30 -12.06
N SER A 73 3.62 -3.31 -12.19
CA SER A 73 4.29 -3.25 -13.49
C SER A 73 3.81 -4.37 -14.42
N LEU A 74 3.69 -5.60 -13.91
CA LEU A 74 3.21 -6.74 -14.67
C LEU A 74 1.73 -6.60 -15.06
N VAL A 75 0.87 -6.15 -14.15
CA VAL A 75 -0.56 -5.96 -14.44
C VAL A 75 -0.77 -4.87 -15.51
N VAL A 76 -0.06 -3.75 -15.41
CA VAL A 76 -0.11 -2.68 -16.43
C VAL A 76 0.41 -3.19 -17.77
N CYS A 77 1.52 -3.93 -17.77
CA CYS A 77 2.08 -4.56 -18.97
C CYS A 77 1.09 -5.55 -19.60
N GLU A 78 0.39 -6.36 -18.80
CA GLU A 78 -0.61 -7.33 -19.26
C GLU A 78 -1.85 -6.63 -19.85
N ILE A 79 -2.33 -5.55 -19.21
CA ILE A 79 -3.42 -4.71 -19.74
C ILE A 79 -3.01 -4.16 -21.11
N TRP A 80 -1.83 -3.54 -21.19
CA TRP A 80 -1.30 -3.00 -22.43
C TRP A 80 -1.21 -4.08 -23.53
N PHE A 81 -0.59 -5.23 -23.23
CA PHE A 81 -0.41 -6.33 -24.17
C PHE A 81 -1.74 -6.83 -24.75
N LYS A 82 -2.81 -6.85 -23.95
CA LYS A 82 -4.16 -7.31 -24.36
C LYS A 82 -4.95 -6.26 -25.14
N THR A 83 -4.56 -4.99 -25.14
CA THR A 83 -5.32 -3.92 -25.81
C THR A 83 -5.13 -3.87 -27.33
N GLU A 84 -4.37 -4.78 -27.94
CA GLU A 84 -4.13 -4.88 -29.40
C GLU A 84 -3.99 -3.49 -30.05
N HIS A 85 -3.06 -2.66 -29.56
CA HIS A 85 -2.84 -1.34 -30.16
C HIS A 85 -2.34 -1.49 -31.60
N SER A 86 -3.20 -1.06 -32.52
CA SER A 86 -2.92 -0.88 -33.94
C SER A 86 -2.93 0.62 -34.18
N ASN A 87 -1.80 1.35 -34.04
CA ASN A 87 -1.55 2.63 -34.73
C ASN A 87 -0.12 3.18 -34.52
N THR A 88 0.53 3.52 -35.64
CA THR A 88 1.56 4.56 -35.93
C THR A 88 2.79 4.81 -35.03
N ASN A 89 2.80 4.55 -33.72
CA ASN A 89 3.97 4.73 -32.86
C ASN A 89 4.74 3.42 -32.67
N THR A 90 6.00 3.49 -32.21
CA THR A 90 6.71 2.26 -31.85
C THR A 90 6.16 1.69 -30.53
N ILE A 91 6.13 0.36 -30.42
CA ILE A 91 5.74 -0.38 -29.20
C ILE A 91 6.41 0.19 -27.92
N ALA A 92 7.66 0.65 -28.03
CA ALA A 92 8.42 1.18 -26.92
C ALA A 92 7.91 2.56 -26.44
N GLU A 93 7.46 3.42 -27.36
CA GLU A 93 6.98 4.77 -27.04
C GLU A 93 5.62 4.73 -26.34
N GLU A 94 4.70 3.91 -26.81
CA GLU A 94 3.37 3.74 -26.21
C GLU A 94 3.46 3.13 -24.81
N HIS A 95 4.29 2.10 -24.66
CA HIS A 95 4.52 1.47 -23.36
C HIS A 95 5.17 2.45 -22.36
N SER A 96 6.07 3.32 -22.82
CA SER A 96 6.73 4.31 -21.97
C SER A 96 5.75 5.38 -21.45
N ILE A 97 4.82 5.84 -22.28
CA ILE A 97 3.81 6.85 -21.89
C ILE A 97 2.80 6.24 -20.90
N MET A 98 2.26 5.06 -21.21
CA MET A 98 1.32 4.39 -20.29
C MET A 98 1.97 4.07 -18.94
N SER A 99 3.25 3.65 -18.97
CA SER A 99 4.03 3.42 -17.75
C SER A 99 4.28 4.72 -16.98
N SER A 100 4.62 5.84 -17.63
CA SER A 100 4.82 7.12 -16.92
C SER A 100 3.54 7.61 -16.25
N ASP A 101 2.39 7.36 -16.87
CA ASP A 101 1.11 7.88 -16.41
C ASP A 101 0.50 7.00 -15.31
N THR A 102 0.93 5.75 -15.20
CA THR A 102 0.33 4.76 -14.28
C THR A 102 1.27 4.34 -13.15
N VAL A 103 2.57 4.18 -13.43
CA VAL A 103 3.55 3.63 -12.47
C VAL A 103 4.59 4.65 -11.99
N SER A 104 4.54 5.91 -12.45
CA SER A 104 5.43 6.93 -11.90
C SER A 104 5.09 7.27 -10.44
N ARG A 105 6.09 7.71 -9.68
CA ARG A 105 5.90 8.16 -8.28
C ARG A 105 4.86 9.26 -8.13
N ILE A 106 4.68 10.09 -9.16
CA ILE A 106 3.67 11.16 -9.18
C ILE A 106 2.28 10.54 -9.37
N ALA A 107 2.10 9.63 -10.34
CA ALA A 107 0.84 8.93 -10.56
C ALA A 107 0.41 8.09 -9.35
N LEU A 108 1.35 7.37 -8.74
CA LEU A 108 1.13 6.56 -7.55
C LEU A 108 0.76 7.41 -6.33
N GLU A 109 1.36 8.59 -6.18
CA GLU A 109 0.98 9.50 -5.11
C GLU A 109 -0.41 10.10 -5.32
N ALA A 110 -0.73 10.53 -6.55
CA ALA A 110 -2.07 11.02 -6.88
C ALA A 110 -3.15 9.97 -6.59
N THR A 111 -2.90 8.73 -7.02
CA THR A 111 -3.77 7.57 -6.75
C THR A 111 -3.87 7.29 -5.24
N GLY A 112 -2.74 7.29 -4.54
CA GLY A 112 -2.70 7.06 -3.09
C GLY A 112 -3.43 8.15 -2.29
N ASN A 113 -3.36 9.41 -2.72
CA ASN A 113 -4.12 10.51 -2.13
C ASN A 113 -5.62 10.39 -2.39
N ALA A 114 -6.03 10.05 -3.62
CA ALA A 114 -7.43 9.79 -3.96
C ALA A 114 -8.00 8.63 -3.13
N LEU A 115 -7.19 7.61 -2.87
CA LEU A 115 -7.52 6.48 -1.98
C LEU A 115 -7.46 6.85 -0.48
N GLY A 116 -7.03 8.05 -0.12
CA GLY A 116 -6.93 8.50 1.27
C GLY A 116 -5.83 7.80 2.08
N LEU A 117 -4.76 7.30 1.44
CA LEU A 117 -3.66 6.60 2.11
C LEU A 117 -2.96 7.44 3.17
N ARG A 118 -2.92 8.76 3.00
CA ARG A 118 -2.36 9.69 3.99
C ARG A 118 -3.00 9.55 5.38
N LYS A 119 -4.28 9.18 5.42
CA LYS A 119 -5.03 8.90 6.67
C LYS A 119 -4.93 7.45 7.12
N SER A 120 -4.43 6.56 6.27
CA SER A 120 -4.36 5.11 6.53
C SER A 120 -3.00 4.69 7.08
N ILE A 121 -1.93 5.41 6.71
CA ILE A 121 -0.59 5.17 7.23
C ILE A 121 -0.59 5.20 8.76
N LEU A 122 0.08 4.22 9.36
CA LEU A 122 0.14 4.09 10.80
C LEU A 122 1.06 5.14 11.42
N VAL A 123 0.62 5.70 12.54
CA VAL A 123 1.39 6.63 13.36
C VAL A 123 1.54 6.01 14.75
N PRO A 124 2.74 5.98 15.34
CA PRO A 124 2.92 5.42 16.68
C PRO A 124 2.25 6.29 17.75
N ASN A 125 2.07 5.74 18.95
CA ASN A 125 1.46 6.38 20.12
C ASN A 125 2.19 7.63 20.65
N VAL A 126 3.33 7.97 20.07
CA VAL A 126 4.11 9.16 20.40
C VAL A 126 4.11 10.10 19.22
N PRO A 127 4.09 11.43 19.43
CA PRO A 127 4.25 12.38 18.35
C PRO A 127 5.53 12.06 17.59
N LEU A 128 5.39 11.69 16.32
CA LEU A 128 6.49 11.84 15.40
C LEU A 128 6.75 13.35 15.33
N GLY A 129 7.99 13.80 15.50
CA GLY A 129 8.31 15.24 15.57
C GLY A 129 7.68 16.07 14.43
N PRO A 130 7.71 17.41 14.50
CA PRO A 130 6.90 18.31 13.65
C PRO A 130 7.03 18.10 12.11
N THR A 131 8.05 17.37 11.65
CA THR A 131 8.30 17.03 10.25
C THR A 131 7.78 15.67 9.79
N GLN A 132 7.36 14.78 10.70
CA GLN A 132 7.12 13.36 10.39
C GLN A 132 5.64 12.97 10.23
N THR A 133 4.69 13.89 10.46
CA THR A 133 3.28 13.74 10.04
C THR A 133 3.06 14.24 8.61
N ASN A 134 4.06 14.88 8.01
CA ASN A 134 4.06 15.25 6.60
C ASN A 134 4.66 14.12 5.77
N PHE A 135 3.82 13.14 5.44
CA PHE A 135 4.19 12.10 4.48
C PHE A 135 4.59 12.75 3.16
N THR A 136 5.78 12.42 2.68
CA THR A 136 6.30 12.88 1.40
C THR A 136 5.57 12.16 0.26
N ARG A 137 5.76 12.64 -0.97
CA ARG A 137 5.29 11.93 -2.16
C ARG A 137 5.70 10.46 -2.14
N ASP A 138 6.96 10.22 -1.80
CA ASP A 138 7.50 8.87 -1.80
C ASP A 138 6.86 7.97 -0.73
N HIS A 139 6.54 8.52 0.44
CA HIS A 139 5.84 7.73 1.46
C HIS A 139 4.46 7.28 0.98
N ILE A 140 3.71 8.14 0.27
CA ILE A 140 2.37 7.80 -0.23
C ILE A 140 2.46 6.74 -1.34
N ALA A 141 3.34 6.96 -2.31
CA ALA A 141 3.49 6.03 -3.43
C ALA A 141 4.07 4.67 -2.97
N GLU A 142 5.03 4.63 -2.05
CA GLU A 142 5.53 3.38 -1.44
C GLU A 142 4.44 2.65 -0.66
N THR A 143 3.57 3.38 0.03
CA THR A 143 2.43 2.79 0.73
C THR A 143 1.43 2.19 -0.25
N LEU A 144 1.15 2.84 -1.38
CA LEU A 144 0.27 2.28 -2.41
C LEU A 144 0.86 0.97 -2.97
N GLU A 145 2.13 0.97 -3.36
CA GLU A 145 2.84 -0.24 -3.80
C GLU A 145 2.74 -1.33 -2.73
N ALA A 146 2.97 -1.01 -1.45
CA ALA A 146 2.88 -1.98 -0.37
C ALA A 146 1.47 -2.56 -0.19
N VAL A 147 0.43 -1.75 -0.37
CA VAL A 147 -0.97 -2.19 -0.31
C VAL A 147 -1.28 -3.15 -1.47
N LEU A 148 -0.82 -2.85 -2.69
CA LEU A 148 -0.95 -3.76 -3.83
C LEU A 148 -0.19 -5.08 -3.61
N GLY A 149 1.02 -5.00 -3.05
CA GLY A 149 1.80 -6.17 -2.63
C GLY A 149 1.08 -7.01 -1.57
N ALA A 150 0.43 -6.36 -0.60
CA ALA A 150 -0.37 -7.04 0.41
C ALA A 150 -1.60 -7.74 -0.18
N ILE A 151 -2.30 -7.10 -1.12
CA ILE A 151 -3.44 -7.72 -1.84
C ILE A 151 -2.96 -8.95 -2.62
N TYR A 152 -1.83 -8.85 -3.30
CA TYR A 152 -1.25 -9.97 -4.04
C TYR A 152 -0.95 -11.15 -3.12
N VAL A 153 -0.32 -10.92 -1.96
CA VAL A 153 -0.03 -11.99 -0.99
C VAL A 153 -1.32 -12.56 -0.37
N ASP A 154 -2.24 -11.71 0.06
CA ASP A 154 -3.49 -12.12 0.73
C ASP A 154 -4.45 -12.89 -0.19
N SER A 155 -4.44 -12.56 -1.48
CA SER A 155 -5.20 -13.27 -2.51
C SER A 155 -4.62 -14.62 -2.90
N GLY A 156 -3.46 -15.01 -2.36
CA GLY A 156 -2.75 -16.24 -2.72
C GLY A 156 -1.95 -16.09 -4.02
N TYR A 157 -1.29 -14.94 -4.20
CA TYR A 157 -0.49 -14.60 -5.37
C TYR A 157 -1.31 -14.50 -6.67
N ASN A 158 -2.52 -13.90 -6.58
CA ASN A 158 -3.43 -13.76 -7.72
C ASN A 158 -3.34 -12.35 -8.34
N LEU A 159 -2.78 -12.25 -9.55
CA LEU A 159 -2.69 -10.98 -10.30
C LEU A 159 -4.07 -10.38 -10.60
N GLN A 160 -5.09 -11.21 -10.83
CA GLN A 160 -6.44 -10.73 -11.13
C GLN A 160 -7.05 -9.96 -9.96
N ALA A 161 -6.72 -10.33 -8.72
CA ALA A 161 -7.19 -9.60 -7.55
C ALA A 161 -6.64 -8.16 -7.53
N VAL A 162 -5.36 -7.99 -7.87
CA VAL A 162 -4.73 -6.67 -7.98
C VAL A 162 -5.30 -5.89 -9.17
N SER A 163 -5.46 -6.54 -10.34
CA SER A 163 -6.08 -5.92 -11.52
C SER A 163 -7.50 -5.41 -11.25
N ASN A 164 -8.31 -6.16 -10.51
CA ASN A 164 -9.68 -5.73 -10.17
C ASN A 164 -9.67 -4.49 -9.28
N VAL A 165 -8.75 -4.41 -8.31
CA VAL A 165 -8.60 -3.23 -7.47
C VAL A 165 -8.15 -2.03 -8.30
N LEU A 166 -7.12 -2.18 -9.15
CA LEU A 166 -6.65 -1.09 -10.01
C LEU A 166 -7.75 -0.54 -10.91
N LYS A 167 -8.53 -1.40 -11.56
CA LYS A 167 -9.71 -1.01 -12.35
C LYS A 167 -10.75 -0.26 -11.51
N GLY A 168 -10.99 -0.69 -10.28
CA GLY A 168 -11.88 0.00 -9.34
C GLY A 168 -11.37 1.39 -8.94
N LEU A 169 -10.06 1.63 -9.01
CA LEU A 169 -9.43 2.94 -8.80
C LEU A 169 -9.39 3.80 -10.07
N GLY A 170 -9.86 3.28 -11.21
CA GLY A 170 -9.81 3.97 -12.50
C GLY A 170 -8.48 3.84 -13.24
N LEU A 171 -7.67 2.82 -12.91
CA LEU A 171 -6.42 2.46 -13.58
C LEU A 171 -6.57 1.21 -14.47
#